data_AF-A0A7J2U7V0-F1
#
_entry.id   AF-A0A7J2U7V0-F1
#
_cell.length_a   1.000
_cell.length_b   1.000
_cell.length_c   1.000
_cell.angle_alpha   90.00
_cell.angle_beta   90.00
_cell.angle_gamma   90.00
#
_symmetry.space_group_name_H-M   'P 1'
#
loop_
_entity.id
_entity.type
_entity.pdbx_description
1 polymer ?
#
loop_
_entity_poly.entity_id
_entity_poly.type
_entity_poly.pdbx_seq_one_letter_code
_entity_poly.pdbx_strand_id
1 'polypeptide(L)'
;MSRMSMQSLIEAAKRWADKGFQIVPLKLSVSEDGGKRVQSLYKWQTEAYPGFDKLDWAGANGYAVVLGPTEKGWFAYVDADLDAPVKTDPFTMLVKAFPELQTTYIEKTPHGFHFFVYIDKPENAGNINVKNEWGLELHVNGLVIMAPSSYEGGCYTIYHEAEPVKIA
;
A
#
# COMPACT_ATOMS: atom_id res chain seq x y z
N MET A 1 -16.12 9.32 14.63
CA MET A 1 -15.52 8.56 13.51
C MET A 1 -16.21 7.20 13.48
N SER A 2 -16.83 6.84 12.35
CA SER A 2 -17.48 5.52 12.22
C SER A 2 -16.38 4.45 12.20
N ARG A 3 -16.48 3.42 13.06
CA ARG A 3 -15.59 2.26 12.97
C ARG A 3 -15.85 1.58 11.63
N MET A 4 -14.81 1.40 10.83
CA MET A 4 -14.86 0.57 9.63
C MET A 4 -15.36 -0.83 10.00
N SER A 5 -16.33 -1.36 9.26
CA SER A 5 -16.83 -2.70 9.49
C SER A 5 -15.88 -3.72 8.87
N MET A 6 -15.72 -4.88 9.51
CA MET A 6 -14.97 -6.01 8.95
C MET A 6 -15.47 -6.37 7.54
N GLN A 7 -16.77 -6.29 7.31
CA GLN A 7 -17.37 -6.56 6.01
C GLN A 7 -16.84 -5.61 4.93
N SER A 8 -16.80 -4.31 5.20
CA SER A 8 -16.27 -3.33 4.24
C SER A 8 -14.78 -3.52 3.94
N LEU A 9 -14.00 -3.96 4.94
CA LEU A 9 -12.59 -4.32 4.79
C LEU A 9 -12.43 -5.52 3.83
N ILE A 10 -13.19 -6.59 4.05
CA ILE A 10 -13.15 -7.81 3.24
C ILE A 10 -13.60 -7.51 1.80
N GLU A 11 -14.67 -6.74 1.61
CA GLU A 11 -15.16 -6.36 0.28
C GLU A 11 -14.11 -5.55 -0.50
N ALA A 12 -13.45 -4.59 0.15
CA ALA A 12 -12.39 -3.82 -0.48
C ALA A 12 -11.19 -4.70 -0.86
N ALA A 13 -10.76 -5.59 0.03
CA ALA A 13 -9.68 -6.53 -0.24
C ALA A 13 -10.02 -7.51 -1.37
N LYS A 14 -11.28 -7.95 -1.44
CA LYS A 14 -11.76 -8.83 -2.51
C LYS A 14 -11.62 -8.19 -3.89
N ARG A 15 -11.84 -6.87 -4.03
CA ARG A 15 -11.63 -6.16 -5.31
C ARG A 15 -10.21 -6.28 -5.85
N TRP A 16 -9.21 -6.40 -4.97
CA TRP A 16 -7.83 -6.66 -5.37
C TRP A 16 -7.59 -8.14 -5.63
N ALA A 17 -8.14 -9.04 -4.81
CA ALA A 17 -8.05 -10.48 -5.06
C ALA A 17 -8.64 -10.88 -6.42
N ASP A 18 -9.78 -10.30 -6.81
CA ASP A 18 -10.45 -10.55 -8.09
C ASP A 18 -9.62 -10.05 -9.29
N LYS A 19 -8.63 -9.16 -9.06
CA LYS A 19 -7.63 -8.73 -10.05
C LYS A 19 -6.37 -9.61 -10.05
N GLY A 20 -6.35 -10.68 -9.27
CA GLY A 20 -5.24 -11.64 -9.20
C GLY A 20 -4.18 -11.32 -8.14
N PHE A 21 -4.41 -10.32 -7.28
CA PHE A 21 -3.46 -9.99 -6.21
C PHE A 21 -3.57 -10.94 -5.02
N GLN A 22 -2.42 -11.27 -4.41
CA GLN A 22 -2.40 -11.97 -3.13
C GLN A 22 -2.69 -11.00 -2.00
N ILE A 23 -3.68 -11.35 -1.18
CA ILE A 23 -4.15 -10.55 -0.05
C ILE A 23 -3.61 -11.11 1.25
N VAL A 24 -3.18 -10.22 2.16
CA VAL A 24 -2.74 -10.57 3.51
C VAL A 24 -3.58 -9.77 4.52
N PRO A 25 -4.45 -10.43 5.31
CA PRO A 25 -5.14 -9.75 6.41
C PRO A 25 -4.13 -9.30 7.46
N LEU A 26 -4.34 -8.10 8.00
CA LEU A 26 -3.43 -7.47 8.94
C LEU A 26 -4.13 -7.09 10.23
N LYS A 27 -3.39 -7.23 11.33
CA LYS A 27 -3.65 -6.53 12.58
C LYS A 27 -2.63 -5.41 12.74
N LEU A 28 -3.12 -4.18 12.65
CA LEU A 28 -2.39 -2.94 12.81
C LEU A 28 -2.60 -2.41 14.22
N SER A 29 -1.56 -1.88 14.83
CA SER A 29 -1.65 -1.21 16.13
C SER A 29 -0.51 -0.22 16.31
N VAL A 30 -0.50 0.48 17.43
CA VAL A 30 0.65 1.26 17.89
C VAL A 30 1.51 0.39 18.83
N SER A 31 2.84 0.39 18.67
CA SER A 31 3.79 -0.24 19.58
C SER A 31 4.08 0.64 20.80
N GLU A 32 4.79 0.10 21.80
CA GLU A 32 5.09 0.82 23.06
C GLU A 32 5.92 2.09 22.85
N ASP A 33 6.74 2.12 21.80
CA ASP A 33 7.54 3.28 21.38
C ASP A 33 6.75 4.29 20.52
N GLY A 34 5.44 4.09 20.34
CA GLY A 34 4.59 4.93 19.49
C GLY A 34 4.67 4.60 18.00
N GLY A 35 5.49 3.63 17.60
CA GLY A 35 5.61 3.20 16.21
C GLY A 35 4.39 2.46 15.68
N LYS A 36 4.27 2.37 14.36
CA LYS A 36 3.27 1.51 13.70
C LYS A 36 3.71 0.05 13.80
N ARG A 37 2.92 -0.78 14.46
CA ARG A 37 3.09 -2.24 14.50
C ARG A 37 2.20 -2.90 13.44
N VAL A 38 2.81 -3.75 12.61
CA VAL A 38 2.11 -4.52 11.57
C VAL A 38 2.26 -6.00 11.90
N GLN A 39 1.14 -6.69 12.11
CA GLN A 39 1.11 -8.14 12.27
C GLN A 39 0.34 -8.76 11.11
N SER A 40 1.02 -9.56 10.29
CA SER A 40 0.38 -10.40 9.28
C SER A 40 -0.36 -11.55 9.97
N LEU A 41 -1.63 -11.77 9.61
CA LEU A 41 -2.43 -12.89 10.11
C LEU A 41 -2.24 -14.17 9.30
N TYR A 42 -1.43 -14.10 8.25
CA TYR A 42 -1.01 -15.20 7.39
C TYR A 42 0.49 -15.07 7.09
N LYS A 43 1.22 -16.19 7.06
CA LYS A 43 2.68 -16.22 6.83
C LYS A 43 3.01 -16.21 5.33
N TRP A 44 2.69 -15.10 4.68
CA TRP A 44 2.80 -14.94 3.23
C TRP A 44 4.20 -15.19 2.62
N GLN A 45 5.27 -15.08 3.40
CA GLN A 45 6.64 -15.32 2.92
C GLN A 45 7.02 -16.79 2.85
N THR A 46 6.41 -17.65 3.68
CA THR A 46 6.85 -19.04 3.86
C THR A 46 5.76 -20.05 3.55
N GLU A 47 4.51 -19.63 3.44
CA GLU A 47 3.38 -20.49 3.15
C GLU A 47 2.86 -20.22 1.73
N ALA A 48 2.24 -21.23 1.12
CA ALA A 48 1.59 -21.09 -0.18
C ALA A 48 0.27 -20.33 -0.01
N TYR A 49 -0.03 -19.41 -0.95
CA TYR A 49 -1.24 -18.59 -0.85
C TYR A 49 -2.50 -19.49 -0.82
N PRO A 50 -3.29 -19.46 0.26
CA PRO A 50 -4.38 -20.41 0.43
C PRO A 50 -5.60 -20.12 -0.46
N GLY A 51 -5.60 -18.97 -1.14
CA GLY A 51 -6.76 -18.39 -1.83
C GLY A 51 -7.56 -17.49 -0.90
N PHE A 52 -8.18 -16.44 -1.47
CA PHE A 52 -8.86 -15.39 -0.71
C PHE A 52 -9.91 -15.92 0.28
N ASP A 53 -10.75 -16.84 -0.17
CA ASP A 53 -11.87 -17.38 0.61
C ASP A 53 -11.44 -18.23 1.81
N LYS A 54 -10.15 -18.60 1.90
CA LYS A 54 -9.58 -19.39 3.00
C LYS A 54 -8.74 -18.55 3.97
N LEU A 55 -8.66 -17.24 3.76
CA LEU A 55 -7.95 -16.34 4.67
C LEU A 55 -8.74 -16.16 5.97
N ASP A 56 -8.03 -16.22 7.11
CA ASP A 56 -8.62 -15.88 8.41
C ASP A 56 -8.58 -14.37 8.62
N TRP A 57 -9.76 -13.78 8.80
CA TRP A 57 -9.96 -12.35 9.02
C TRP A 57 -10.19 -12.01 10.49
N ALA A 58 -10.17 -12.99 11.40
CA ALA A 58 -10.43 -12.77 12.81
C ALA A 58 -9.45 -11.75 13.41
N GLY A 59 -10.00 -10.63 13.89
CA GLY A 59 -9.21 -9.54 14.49
C GLY A 59 -8.46 -8.65 13.51
N ALA A 60 -8.68 -8.78 12.20
CA ALA A 60 -8.15 -7.88 11.20
C ALA A 60 -8.75 -6.47 11.34
N ASN A 61 -7.92 -5.45 11.19
CA ASN A 61 -8.34 -4.04 11.06
C ASN A 61 -7.65 -3.34 9.87
N GLY A 62 -6.95 -4.13 9.05
CA GLY A 62 -6.39 -3.72 7.79
C GLY A 62 -6.09 -4.92 6.91
N TYR A 63 -5.63 -4.65 5.70
CA TYR A 63 -5.12 -5.67 4.79
C TYR A 63 -3.96 -5.11 3.96
N ALA A 64 -3.19 -6.01 3.38
CA ALA A 64 -2.17 -5.68 2.42
C ALA A 64 -2.31 -6.47 1.13
N VAL A 65 -1.74 -5.91 0.07
CA VAL A 65 -1.46 -6.60 -1.19
C VAL A 65 0.02 -6.96 -1.22
N VAL A 66 0.34 -8.16 -1.70
CA VAL A 66 1.72 -8.55 -2.02
C VAL A 66 2.15 -7.87 -3.32
N LEU A 67 3.25 -7.13 -3.29
CA LEU A 67 3.86 -6.52 -4.47
C LEU A 67 4.53 -7.60 -5.33
N GLY A 68 4.52 -7.40 -6.65
CA GLY A 68 5.08 -8.40 -7.54
C GLY A 68 4.56 -8.36 -8.98
N PRO A 69 4.88 -9.40 -9.77
CA PRO A 69 4.49 -9.47 -11.16
C PRO A 69 2.98 -9.64 -11.33
N THR A 70 2.43 -8.96 -12.34
CA THR A 70 1.05 -9.08 -12.81
C THR A 70 1.03 -9.13 -14.34
N GLU A 71 -0.13 -9.38 -14.94
CA GLU A 71 -0.29 -9.31 -16.41
C GLU A 71 -0.04 -7.90 -16.98
N LYS A 72 -0.24 -6.84 -16.18
CA LYS A 72 -0.06 -5.44 -16.61
C LYS A 72 1.37 -4.90 -16.41
N GLY A 73 2.21 -5.65 -15.70
CA GLY A 73 3.56 -5.23 -15.28
C GLY A 73 3.83 -5.58 -13.82
N TRP A 74 4.94 -5.09 -13.29
CA TRP A 74 5.28 -5.27 -11.89
C TRP A 74 4.54 -4.24 -11.04
N PHE A 75 3.67 -4.71 -10.14
CA PHE A 75 2.91 -3.83 -9.25
C PHE A 75 3.81 -3.27 -8.16
N ALA A 76 3.83 -1.95 -8.04
CA ALA A 76 4.67 -1.19 -7.14
C ALA A 76 3.90 0.03 -6.62
N TYR A 77 4.45 0.68 -5.60
CA TYR A 77 3.93 1.97 -5.15
C TYR A 77 5.04 2.92 -4.74
N VAL A 78 4.79 4.21 -4.91
CA VAL A 78 5.63 5.28 -4.35
C VAL A 78 5.00 5.73 -3.03
N ASP A 79 5.75 5.60 -1.93
CA ASP A 79 5.42 6.17 -0.63
C ASP A 79 5.94 7.61 -0.58
N ALA A 80 5.05 8.56 -0.36
CA ALA A 80 5.36 9.98 -0.20
C ALA A 80 5.07 10.40 1.24
N ASP A 81 6.11 10.53 2.05
CA ASP A 81 6.06 10.92 3.46
C ASP A 81 6.03 12.44 3.60
N LEU A 82 4.93 12.97 4.14
CA LEU A 82 4.71 14.41 4.32
C LEU A 82 5.21 14.95 5.66
N ASP A 83 5.52 14.06 6.62
CA ASP A 83 6.04 14.46 7.92
C ASP A 83 7.57 14.61 7.90
N ALA A 84 8.22 14.24 6.79
CA ALA A 84 9.63 14.46 6.58
C ALA A 84 9.95 15.97 6.51
N PRO A 85 11.04 16.45 7.15
CA PRO A 85 11.44 17.86 7.12
C PRO A 85 12.09 18.24 5.78
N VAL A 86 11.35 18.10 4.68
CA VAL A 86 11.82 18.34 3.32
C VAL A 86 11.60 19.80 2.91
N LYS A 87 12.47 20.32 2.04
CA LYS A 87 12.41 21.71 1.54
C LYS A 87 11.26 21.96 0.57
N THR A 88 10.67 20.90 0.01
CA THR A 88 9.63 20.99 -1.01
C THR A 88 8.66 19.83 -0.84
N ASP A 89 7.37 20.12 -0.97
CA ASP A 89 6.28 19.15 -0.83
C ASP A 89 6.48 17.95 -1.79
N PRO A 90 6.64 16.72 -1.27
CA PRO A 90 7.03 15.56 -2.06
C PRO A 90 5.92 15.13 -3.02
N PHE A 91 4.66 15.35 -2.66
CA PHE A 91 3.51 15.12 -3.53
C PHE A 91 3.61 16.00 -4.79
N THR A 92 3.74 17.31 -4.60
CA THR A 92 3.86 18.27 -5.71
C THR A 92 5.08 17.99 -6.58
N MET A 93 6.21 17.63 -5.97
CA MET A 93 7.42 17.25 -6.71
C MET A 93 7.21 16.02 -7.59
N LEU A 94 6.67 14.96 -7.01
CA LEU A 94 6.42 13.70 -7.70
C LEU A 94 5.49 13.91 -8.89
N VAL A 95 4.39 14.61 -8.66
CA VAL A 95 3.40 14.95 -9.68
C VAL A 95 3.97 15.86 -10.77
N LYS A 96 4.87 16.80 -10.43
CA LYS A 96 5.51 17.66 -11.43
C LYS A 96 6.51 16.87 -12.30
N ALA A 97 7.21 15.92 -11.71
CA ALA A 97 8.17 15.08 -12.42
C ALA A 97 7.47 14.02 -13.30
N PHE A 98 6.35 13.47 -12.81
CA PHE A 98 5.55 12.44 -13.46
C PHE A 98 4.07 12.82 -13.43
N PRO A 99 3.61 13.70 -14.33
CA PRO A 99 2.23 14.19 -14.36
C PRO A 99 1.18 13.07 -14.45
N GLU A 100 1.50 11.96 -15.09
CA GLU A 100 0.65 10.77 -15.21
C GLU A 100 0.24 10.17 -13.86
N LEU A 101 1.05 10.36 -12.81
CA LEU A 101 0.74 9.87 -11.46
C LEU A 101 -0.47 10.56 -10.83
N GLN A 102 -0.88 11.72 -11.32
CA GLN A 102 -2.12 12.38 -10.85
C GLN A 102 -3.38 11.54 -11.12
N THR A 103 -3.32 10.67 -12.14
CA THR A 103 -4.47 9.90 -12.63
C THR A 103 -4.46 8.45 -12.17
N THR A 104 -3.47 8.07 -11.36
CA THR A 104 -3.33 6.71 -10.87
C THR A 104 -4.18 6.44 -9.64
N TYR A 105 -4.27 5.19 -9.21
CA TYR A 105 -4.88 4.88 -7.92
C TYR A 105 -4.03 5.46 -6.78
N ILE A 106 -4.60 6.35 -5.97
CA ILE A 106 -3.89 7.04 -4.88
C ILE A 106 -4.61 6.80 -3.57
N GLU A 107 -3.86 6.43 -2.55
CA GLU A 107 -4.34 6.34 -1.18
C GLU A 107 -3.66 7.39 -0.31
N LYS A 108 -4.44 8.03 0.56
CA LYS A 108 -3.91 8.81 1.67
C LYS A 108 -3.57 7.85 2.81
N THR A 109 -2.35 7.94 3.30
CA THR A 109 -1.86 7.21 4.48
C THR A 109 -1.98 8.12 5.73
N PRO A 110 -1.73 7.61 6.94
CA PRO A 110 -1.70 8.45 8.14
C PRO A 110 -0.74 9.66 8.05
N HIS A 111 0.36 9.51 7.32
CA HIS A 111 1.48 10.47 7.28
C HIS A 111 1.85 10.92 5.86
N GLY A 112 1.01 10.62 4.85
CA GLY A 112 1.41 10.83 3.47
C GLY A 112 0.48 10.22 2.43
N PHE A 113 1.07 9.76 1.33
CA PHE A 113 0.36 9.19 0.19
C PHE A 113 1.07 7.96 -0.39
N HIS A 114 0.28 6.98 -0.83
CA HIS A 114 0.73 5.91 -1.70
C HIS A 114 0.22 6.16 -3.13
N PHE A 115 1.14 6.23 -4.09
CA PHE A 115 0.82 6.26 -5.52
C PHE A 115 1.10 4.90 -6.13
N PHE A 116 0.07 4.22 -6.58
CA PHE A 116 0.20 2.85 -7.10
C PHE A 116 0.49 2.86 -8.59
N VAL A 117 1.37 1.98 -9.05
CA VAL A 117 1.82 1.95 -10.45
C VAL A 117 2.11 0.52 -10.90
N TYR A 118 2.12 0.34 -12.22
CA TYR A 118 2.82 -0.77 -12.87
C TYR A 118 4.13 -0.26 -13.46
N ILE A 119 5.22 -0.97 -13.25
CA ILE A 119 6.51 -0.70 -13.89
C ILE A 119 6.95 -1.90 -14.70
N ASP A 120 7.93 -1.71 -15.58
CA ASP A 120 8.62 -2.85 -16.18
C ASP A 120 9.37 -3.65 -15.11
N LYS A 121 9.60 -4.93 -15.39
CA LYS A 121 10.23 -5.85 -14.43
C LYS A 121 11.57 -5.27 -13.97
N PRO A 122 11.75 -4.98 -12.66
CA PRO A 122 13.01 -4.43 -12.18
C PRO A 122 14.10 -5.49 -12.31
N GLU A 123 15.29 -5.09 -12.79
CA GLU A 123 16.46 -5.98 -12.88
C GLU A 123 16.86 -6.51 -11.49
N ASN A 124 16.72 -5.65 -10.47
CA ASN A 124 16.86 -5.98 -9.07
C ASN A 124 15.58 -5.60 -8.33
N ALA A 125 14.86 -6.57 -7.77
CA ALA A 125 13.62 -6.35 -7.03
C ALA A 125 13.88 -5.78 -5.61
N GLY A 126 14.69 -4.73 -5.50
CA GLY A 126 14.95 -3.98 -4.27
C GLY A 126 14.21 -2.64 -4.25
N ASN A 127 13.76 -2.22 -3.07
CA ASN A 127 13.11 -0.92 -2.91
C ASN A 127 14.14 0.21 -3.07
N ILE A 128 13.74 1.30 -3.73
CA ILE A 128 14.59 2.47 -3.96
C ILE A 128 14.18 3.55 -2.97
N ASN A 129 15.12 4.00 -2.14
CA ASN A 129 14.85 4.97 -1.08
C ASN A 129 15.58 6.28 -1.35
N VAL A 130 14.82 7.37 -1.52
CA VAL A 130 15.34 8.74 -1.63
C VAL A 130 14.75 9.66 -0.55
N LYS A 131 14.32 9.06 0.57
CA LYS A 131 13.57 9.71 1.65
C LYS A 131 14.30 10.88 2.30
N ASN A 132 15.62 10.82 2.41
CA ASN A 132 16.41 11.87 3.07
C ASN A 132 16.38 13.23 2.35
N GLU A 133 16.22 13.22 1.03
CA GLU A 133 16.22 14.44 0.23
C GLU A 133 14.81 14.86 -0.17
N TRP A 134 13.93 13.88 -0.41
CA TRP A 134 12.66 14.11 -1.09
C TRP A 134 11.46 13.45 -0.43
N GLY A 135 11.61 12.74 0.70
CA GLY A 135 10.49 12.06 1.35
C GLY A 135 9.84 10.96 0.51
N LEU A 136 10.52 10.43 -0.51
CA LEU A 136 9.98 9.44 -1.45
C LEU A 136 10.68 8.08 -1.32
N GLU A 137 9.90 7.01 -1.39
CA GLU A 137 10.38 5.64 -1.49
C GLU A 137 9.59 4.86 -2.54
N LEU A 138 10.26 4.20 -3.47
CA LEU A 138 9.64 3.25 -4.40
C LEU A 138 9.74 1.84 -3.81
N HIS A 139 8.59 1.24 -3.57
CA HIS A 139 8.46 -0.13 -3.09
C HIS A 139 8.04 -1.05 -4.23
N VAL A 140 8.87 -2.06 -4.49
CA VAL A 140 8.65 -3.08 -5.54
C VAL A 140 8.57 -4.49 -4.96
N ASN A 141 8.82 -4.67 -3.67
CA ASN A 141 8.74 -5.97 -3.02
C ASN A 141 8.02 -5.86 -1.67
N GLY A 142 7.56 -7.00 -1.16
CA GLY A 142 6.92 -7.05 0.16
C GLY A 142 5.42 -6.79 0.13
N LEU A 143 4.93 -6.14 1.17
CA LEU A 143 3.51 -5.85 1.38
C LEU A 143 3.28 -4.34 1.31
N VAL A 144 2.17 -3.95 0.68
CA VAL A 144 1.63 -2.60 0.78
C VAL A 144 0.32 -2.64 1.56
N ILE A 145 0.21 -1.82 2.61
CA ILE A 145 -1.05 -1.65 3.34
C ILE A 145 -2.00 -0.86 2.46
N MET A 146 -3.21 -1.37 2.30
CA MET A 146 -4.22 -0.82 1.39
C MET A 146 -5.37 -0.18 2.14
N ALA A 147 -6.03 0.78 1.51
CA ALA A 147 -7.28 1.34 1.98
C ALA A 147 -8.47 0.38 1.69
N PRO A 148 -9.47 0.34 2.58
CA PRO A 148 -9.49 0.98 3.87
C PRO A 148 -8.72 0.12 4.90
N SER A 149 -7.85 0.74 5.69
CA SER A 149 -7.16 0.12 6.83
C SER A 149 -7.07 1.14 7.96
N SER A 150 -7.26 0.76 9.22
CA SER A 150 -7.25 1.73 10.32
C SER A 150 -6.76 1.17 11.64
N TYR A 151 -6.06 2.00 12.41
CA TYR A 151 -5.59 1.73 13.76
C TYR A 151 -5.55 3.03 14.57
N GLU A 152 -5.09 2.97 15.82
CA GLU A 152 -5.08 4.12 16.73
C GLU A 152 -4.24 5.30 16.22
N GLY A 153 -3.19 5.01 15.44
CA GLY A 153 -2.30 6.01 14.86
C GLY A 153 -2.77 6.62 13.54
N GLY A 154 -3.90 6.16 12.96
CA GLY A 154 -4.46 6.76 11.75
C GLY A 154 -5.16 5.77 10.82
N CYS A 155 -5.49 6.25 9.62
CA CYS A 155 -6.20 5.48 8.61
C CYS A 155 -5.60 5.63 7.21
N TYR A 156 -5.74 4.55 6.43
CA TYR A 156 -5.50 4.51 5.00
C TYR A 156 -6.86 4.68 4.32
N THR A 157 -6.98 5.67 3.45
CA THR A 157 -8.23 6.01 2.76
C THR A 157 -7.96 6.25 1.29
N ILE A 158 -8.91 5.90 0.44
CA ILE A 158 -8.83 6.19 -0.99
C ILE A 158 -8.88 7.70 -1.18
N TYR A 159 -7.86 8.26 -1.81
CA TYR A 159 -7.80 9.68 -2.18
C TYR A 159 -8.26 9.89 -3.63
N HIS A 160 -7.80 9.01 -4.53
CA HIS A 160 -8.22 8.98 -5.92
C HIS A 160 -8.46 7.52 -6.35
N GLU A 161 -9.71 7.19 -6.69
CA GLU A 161 -10.08 5.86 -7.17
C GLU A 161 -9.90 5.79 -8.70
N ALA A 162 -8.88 5.05 -9.13
CA ALA A 162 -8.56 4.79 -10.53
C ALA A 162 -7.93 3.39 -10.69
N GLU A 163 -7.54 3.01 -11.90
CA GLU A 163 -6.62 1.89 -12.10
C GLU A 163 -5.17 2.38 -11.91
N PRO A 164 -4.27 1.55 -11.33
CA PRO A 164 -2.85 1.85 -11.36
C PRO A 164 -2.35 2.03 -12.79
N VAL A 165 -1.65 3.13 -13.07
CA VAL A 165 -1.09 3.42 -14.40
C VAL A 165 0.22 2.68 -14.62
N LYS A 166 0.53 2.34 -15.87
CA LYS A 166 1.86 1.85 -16.23
C LYS A 166 2.80 3.04 -16.46
N ILE A 167 3.93 3.07 -15.76
CA ILE A 167 5.01 4.04 -15.95
C ILE A 167 6.07 3.40 -16.86
N ALA A 168 6.50 4.17 -17.87
CA ALA A 168 7.49 3.77 -18.87
C ALA A 168 8.92 4.06 -18.42
#